data_AF-A0A7R9Y2F2-F1
#
_entry.id   AF-A0A7R9Y2F2-F1
#
_cell.length_a   1.000
_cell.length_b   1.000
_cell.length_c   1.000
_cell.angle_alpha   90.00
_cell.angle_beta   90.00
_cell.angle_gamma   90.00
#
_symmetry.space_group_name_H-M   'P 1'
#
loop_
_entity.id
_entity.type
_entity.pdbx_description
1 polymer ?
#
loop_
_entity_poly.entity_id
_entity_poly.type
_entity_poly.pdbx_seq_one_letter_code
_entity_poly.pdbx_strand_id
1 'polypeptide(L)'
;AWDASSGSLYVGGYFFHAGGVWGTGDNAKWDGAAWSALGSGVDSTVNALAWDASSGSLYVGGYFFHAGGVWGTGDNAKWDGAAWSALGSGVDSTVNALAWDASSG
;
A
#
# COMPACT_ATOMS: atom_id res chain seq x y z
N ALA A 1 -1.25 5.57 -5.94
CA ALA A 1 -2.35 4.91 -6.67
C ALA A 1 -3.66 5.67 -6.42
N TRP A 2 -4.60 5.64 -7.36
CA TRP A 2 -5.86 6.40 -7.29
C TRP A 2 -7.05 5.46 -7.25
N ASP A 3 -7.93 5.63 -6.26
CA ASP A 3 -9.24 5.00 -6.23
C ASP A 3 -10.29 5.97 -6.78
N ALA A 4 -10.68 5.76 -8.04
CA ALA A 4 -11.67 6.59 -8.72
C ALA A 4 -13.08 6.49 -8.14
N SER A 5 -13.41 5.41 -7.41
CA SER A 5 -14.74 5.22 -6.84
C SER A 5 -14.98 6.11 -5.62
N SER A 6 -13.95 6.30 -4.79
CA SER A 6 -14.03 7.15 -3.60
C SER A 6 -13.38 8.53 -3.78
N GLY A 7 -12.59 8.72 -4.84
CA GLY A 7 -11.77 9.92 -5.00
C GLY A 7 -10.55 9.94 -4.08
N SER A 8 -10.12 8.78 -3.58
CA SER A 8 -9.00 8.69 -2.65
C SER A 8 -7.66 8.53 -3.36
N LEU A 9 -6.65 9.25 -2.87
CA LEU A 9 -5.25 9.11 -3.31
C LEU A 9 -4.46 8.32 -2.27
N TYR A 10 -3.79 7.26 -2.73
CA TYR A 10 -2.87 6.47 -1.93
C TYR A 10 -1.44 6.83 -2.33
N VAL A 11 -0.59 7.10 -1.34
CA VAL A 11 0.82 7.44 -1.51
C VAL A 11 1.70 6.47 -0.74
N GLY A 12 2.93 6.34 -1.21
CA GLY A 12 3.95 5.45 -0.69
C GLY A 12 5.31 6.09 -0.99
N GLY A 13 6.30 5.82 -0.16
CA GLY A 13 7.63 6.40 -0.31
C GLY A 13 8.49 6.10 0.92
N TYR A 14 9.46 6.99 1.19
CA TYR A 14 10.22 7.00 2.44
C TYR A 14 9.80 8.22 3.26
N PHE A 15 8.80 8.06 4.12
CA PHE A 15 8.27 9.10 4.98
C PHE A 15 7.59 8.52 6.22
N PHE A 16 7.71 9.25 7.34
CA PHE A 16 7.06 8.85 8.59
C PHE A 16 5.72 9.55 8.84
N HIS A 17 5.47 10.71 8.19
CA HIS A 17 4.27 11.52 8.36
C HIS A 17 3.63 11.93 7.04
N ALA A 18 2.30 12.02 7.03
CA ALA A 18 1.53 12.64 5.96
C ALA A 18 0.54 13.65 6.54
N GLY A 19 0.63 14.91 6.12
CA GLY A 19 -0.33 15.95 6.53
C GLY A 19 -0.50 16.14 8.04
N GLY A 20 0.55 15.90 8.84
CA GLY A 20 0.49 16.00 10.30
C GLY A 20 0.03 14.72 11.02
N VAL A 21 -0.34 13.67 10.29
CA VAL A 21 -0.59 12.34 10.85
C VAL A 21 0.74 11.63 11.07
N TRP A 22 0.97 11.19 12.31
CA TRP A 22 2.19 10.49 12.72
C TRP A 22 2.04 8.98 12.56
N GLY A 23 3.15 8.29 12.27
CA GLY A 23 3.18 6.83 12.24
C GLY A 23 2.40 6.24 11.07
N THR A 24 2.46 6.87 9.90
CA THR A 24 1.76 6.37 8.71
C THR A 24 2.42 5.12 8.11
N GLY A 25 3.68 4.84 8.48
CA GLY A 25 4.41 3.65 8.04
C GLY A 25 4.65 3.66 6.53
N ASP A 26 5.29 4.72 6.03
CA ASP A 26 5.74 4.86 4.64
C ASP A 26 4.65 4.74 3.55
N ASN A 27 3.38 4.76 3.97
CA ASN A 27 2.21 4.83 3.10
C ASN A 27 1.06 5.63 3.76
N ALA A 28 0.21 6.26 2.95
CA ALA A 28 -0.91 7.04 3.48
C ALA A 28 -2.05 7.17 2.45
N LYS A 29 -3.24 7.50 2.95
CA LYS A 29 -4.44 7.78 2.15
C LYS A 29 -4.88 9.23 2.35
N TRP A 30 -5.15 9.93 1.26
CA TRP A 30 -5.87 11.20 1.23
C TRP A 30 -7.30 10.96 0.73
N ASP A 31 -8.28 11.44 1.48
CA ASP A 31 -9.71 11.26 1.17
C ASP A 31 -10.36 12.48 0.47
N GLY A 32 -9.57 13.49 0.12
CA GLY A 32 -10.06 14.77 -0.40
C GLY A 32 -10.02 15.91 0.61
N ALA A 33 -9.90 15.61 1.91
CA ALA A 33 -9.87 16.61 2.98
C ALA A 33 -8.82 16.34 4.07
N ALA A 34 -8.50 15.07 4.36
CA ALA A 34 -7.55 14.67 5.38
C ALA A 34 -6.67 13.49 4.93
N TRP A 35 -5.45 13.45 5.48
CA TRP A 35 -4.58 12.28 5.40
C TRP A 35 -4.91 11.30 6.52
N SER A 36 -4.72 10.00 6.26
CA SER A 36 -4.85 8.93 7.23
C SER A 36 -3.85 7.80 6.95
N ALA A 37 -3.49 7.05 7.99
CA ALA A 37 -2.65 5.87 7.88
C ALA A 37 -3.44 4.66 7.36
N LEU A 38 -2.74 3.71 6.73
CA LEU A 38 -3.30 2.42 6.31
C LEU A 38 -2.99 1.37 7.39
N GLY A 39 -3.80 1.34 8.44
CA GLY A 39 -3.49 0.56 9.64
C GLY A 39 -2.17 1.04 10.26
N SER A 40 -1.25 0.12 10.54
CA SER A 40 0.10 0.43 11.01
C SER A 40 1.12 0.73 9.89
N GLY A 41 0.67 0.76 8.63
CA GLY A 41 1.52 0.92 7.46
C GLY A 41 2.50 -0.24 7.24
N VAL A 42 3.62 0.03 6.59
CA VAL A 42 4.77 -0.87 6.45
C VAL A 42 5.94 -0.39 7.31
N ASP A 43 6.95 -1.25 7.49
CA ASP A 43 8.11 -0.94 8.32
C ASP A 43 9.31 -0.32 7.57
N SER A 44 9.17 -0.11 6.25
CA SER A 44 10.18 0.59 5.44
C SER A 44 9.61 1.03 4.08
N THR A 45 10.45 1.31 3.10
CA THR A 45 10.10 2.11 1.92
C THR A 45 9.13 1.42 0.98
N VAL A 46 8.08 2.15 0.56
CA VAL A 46 7.18 1.75 -0.54
C VAL A 46 7.62 2.40 -1.85
N ASN A 47 8.02 1.61 -2.83
CA ASN A 47 8.47 2.08 -4.14
C ASN A 47 7.35 2.06 -5.19
N ALA A 48 6.37 1.17 -5.03
CA ALA A 48 5.35 0.90 -6.01
C ALA A 48 3.98 0.71 -5.38
N LEU A 49 2.94 1.19 -6.08
CA LEU A 49 1.54 1.09 -5.67
C LEU A 49 0.68 0.76 -6.89
N ALA A 50 -0.23 -0.21 -6.76
CA ALA A 50 -1.23 -0.52 -7.77
C ALA A 50 -2.61 -0.69 -7.11
N TRP A 51 -3.65 -0.11 -7.72
CA TRP A 51 -5.02 -0.21 -7.22
C TRP A 51 -5.83 -1.14 -8.11
N ASP A 52 -6.48 -2.12 -7.48
CA ASP A 52 -7.47 -2.98 -8.12
C ASP A 52 -8.87 -2.42 -7.83
N ALA A 53 -9.47 -1.79 -8.84
CA ALA A 53 -10.81 -1.25 -8.74
C ALA A 53 -11.91 -2.32 -8.62
N SER A 54 -11.65 -3.56 -9.03
CA SER A 54 -12.64 -4.64 -8.99
C SER A 54 -12.82 -5.21 -7.58
N SER A 55 -11.72 -5.35 -6.83
CA SER A 55 -11.76 -5.83 -5.45
C SER A 55 -11.68 -4.72 -4.40
N GLY A 56 -11.40 -3.48 -4.80
CA GLY A 56 -11.18 -2.36 -3.88
C GLY A 56 -9.90 -2.50 -3.06
N SER A 57 -8.88 -3.16 -3.63
CA SER A 57 -7.64 -3.49 -2.92
C SER A 57 -6.46 -2.68 -3.43
N LEU A 58 -5.59 -2.29 -2.51
CA LEU A 58 -4.30 -1.66 -2.83
C LEU A 58 -3.19 -2.71 -2.71
N TYR A 59 -2.37 -2.81 -3.75
CA TYR A 59 -1.15 -3.60 -3.75
C TYR A 59 0.03 -2.65 -3.58
N VAL A 60 0.96 -3.02 -2.71
CA VAL A 60 2.17 -2.24 -2.46
C VAL A 60 3.40 -3.11 -2.71
N GLY A 61 4.45 -2.48 -3.19
CA GLY A 61 5.75 -3.09 -3.44
C GLY A 61 6.87 -2.15 -3.00
N GLY A 62 7.95 -2.69 -2.47
CA GLY A 62 9.04 -1.87 -1.97
C GLY A 62 10.16 -2.68 -1.34
N TYR A 63 10.93 -2.02 -0.47
CA TYR A 63 11.93 -2.64 0.38
C TYR A 63 11.42 -2.52 1.81
N PHE A 64 10.72 -3.56 2.29
CA PHE A 64 10.16 -3.62 3.64
C PHE A 64 10.00 -5.08 4.06
N PHE A 65 9.95 -5.36 5.36
CA PHE A 65 9.88 -6.73 5.89
C PHE A 65 8.47 -7.09 6.33
N HIS A 66 7.69 -6.11 6.78
CA HIS A 66 6.34 -6.32 7.30
C HIS A 66 5.39 -5.19 6.90
N ALA A 67 4.17 -5.57 6.53
CA ALA A 67 3.00 -4.72 6.42
C ALA A 67 2.02 -5.04 7.55
N GLY A 68 1.62 -4.03 8.33
CA GLY A 68 0.69 -4.20 9.45
C GLY A 68 1.19 -5.16 10.55
N GLY A 69 2.49 -5.41 10.64
CA GLY A 69 3.08 -6.40 11.57
C GLY A 69 2.87 -7.87 11.15
N VAL A 70 2.42 -8.13 9.92
CA VAL A 70 2.16 -9.48 9.40
C VAL A 70 3.42 -10.07 8.79
N TRP A 71 3.84 -11.24 9.26
CA TRP A 71 4.96 -11.99 8.67
C TRP A 71 4.64 -12.49 7.26
N GLY A 72 5.66 -12.54 6.39
CA GLY A 72 5.51 -13.01 5.00
C GLY A 72 4.94 -11.96 4.03
N THR A 73 4.80 -10.71 4.47
CA THR A 73 4.44 -9.56 3.63
C THR A 73 5.66 -8.78 3.15
N GLY A 74 6.86 -9.34 3.25
CA GLY A 74 8.08 -8.67 2.83
C GLY A 74 8.08 -8.35 1.34
N ASP A 75 8.57 -7.17 0.98
CA ASP A 75 8.70 -6.60 -0.36
C ASP A 75 7.39 -6.42 -1.16
N ASN A 76 6.32 -7.15 -0.86
CA ASN A 76 4.99 -6.96 -1.41
C ASN A 76 3.86 -7.31 -0.43
N ALA A 77 2.76 -6.55 -0.50
CA ALA A 77 1.60 -6.78 0.34
C ALA A 77 0.30 -6.27 -0.32
N LYS A 78 -0.83 -6.76 0.17
CA LYS A 78 -2.18 -6.30 -0.19
C LYS A 78 -2.87 -5.68 1.01
N TRP A 79 -3.46 -4.50 0.81
CA TRP A 79 -4.40 -3.86 1.70
C TRP A 79 -5.81 -3.99 1.14
N ASP A 80 -6.74 -4.53 1.93
CA ASP A 80 -8.14 -4.78 1.52
C ASP A 80 -9.12 -3.67 1.98
N GLY A 81 -8.61 -2.59 2.56
CA GLY A 81 -9.41 -1.54 3.18
C GLY A 81 -9.41 -1.59 4.72
N ALA A 82 -9.02 -2.73 5.32
CA ALA A 82 -8.99 -2.92 6.76
C ALA A 82 -7.73 -3.64 7.28
N ALA A 83 -7.15 -4.56 6.51
CA ALA A 83 -6.01 -5.37 6.91
C ALA A 83 -4.98 -5.56 5.79
N TRP A 84 -3.73 -5.74 6.20
CA TRP A 84 -2.63 -6.15 5.34
C TRP A 84 -2.56 -7.67 5.24
N SER A 85 -2.22 -8.19 4.06
CA SER A 85 -2.04 -9.62 3.80
C SER A 85 -0.92 -9.90 2.80
N ALA A 86 -0.32 -11.08 2.90
CA ALA A 86 0.75 -11.55 2.01
C ALA A 86 0.20 -11.95 0.63
N LEU A 87 1.02 -11.77 -0.40
CA LEU A 87 0.73 -12.24 -1.75
C LEU A 87 1.34 -13.63 -1.98
N GLY A 88 0.69 -14.67 -1.48
CA GLY A 88 1.20 -16.04 -1.58
C GLY A 88 2.56 -16.19 -0.91
N SER A 89 3.57 -16.67 -1.64
CA SER A 89 4.95 -16.78 -1.16
C SER A 89 5.76 -15.47 -1.26
N GLY A 90 5.16 -14.39 -1.75
CA GLY A 90 5.86 -13.12 -1.96
C GLY A 90 6.85 -13.17 -3.12
N VAL A 91 7.80 -12.23 -3.09
CA VAL A 91 8.98 -12.17 -3.97
C VAL A 91 10.25 -12.28 -3.12
N ASP A 92 11.41 -12.46 -3.76
CA ASP A 92 12.69 -12.65 -3.09
C ASP A 92 13.55 -11.38 -2.99
N SER A 93 13.02 -10.23 -3.43
CA SER A 93 13.72 -8.95 -3.36
C SER A 93 12.79 -7.75 -3.60
N THR A 94 13.37 -6.56 -3.52
CA THR A 94 12.69 -5.27 -3.66
C THR A 94 11.82 -5.18 -4.91
N VAL A 95 10.55 -4.84 -4.71
CA VAL A 95 9.63 -4.52 -5.81
C VAL A 95 9.76 -3.04 -6.17
N ASN A 96 10.21 -2.74 -7.39
CA ASN A 96 10.40 -1.38 -7.86
C ASN A 96 9.23 -0.82 -8.66
N ALA A 97 8.36 -1.68 -9.20
CA ALA A 97 7.22 -1.28 -10.00
C ALA A 97 6.08 -2.30 -9.87
N LEU A 98 4.86 -1.78 -9.90
CA LEU A 98 3.62 -2.57 -9.99
C LEU A 98 2.73 -1.90 -11.03
N ALA A 99 2.06 -2.72 -11.82
CA ALA A 99 1.00 -2.27 -12.73
C ALA A 99 -0.21 -3.16 -12.50
N TRP A 100 -1.39 -2.53 -12.42
CA TRP A 100 -2.65 -3.25 -12.44
C TRP A 100 -3.13 -3.34 -13.89
N ASP A 101 -3.41 -4.55 -14.35
CA ASP A 101 -4.06 -4.78 -15.64
C ASP A 101 -5.54 -5.06 -15.42
N ALA A 102 -6.38 -4.10 -15.82
CA ALA A 102 -7.83 -4.24 -15.72
C ALA A 102 -8.42 -5.07 -16.88
N SER A 103 -7.60 -5.59 -17.80
CA SER A 103 -8.07 -6.20 -19.05
C SER A 103 -8.56 -7.65 -18.97
N SER A 104 -8.74 -8.23 -17.78
CA SER A 104 -9.28 -9.58 -17.65
C SER A 104 -10.78 -9.58 -17.29
N GLY A 105 -11.65 -9.58 -18.32
CA GLY A 105 -13.09 -9.84 -18.21
C GLY A 105 -13.94 -9.19 -19.29
#